data_AF-G5C5T2-F1
#
_entry.id   AF-G5C5T2-F1
#
_cell.length_a   1.000
_cell.length_b   1.000
_cell.length_c   1.000
_cell.angle_alpha   90.00
_cell.angle_beta   90.00
_cell.angle_gamma   90.00
#
_symmetry.space_group_name_H-M   'P 1'
#
loop_
_entity.id
_entity.type
_entity.pdbx_description
1 polymer ?
#
loop_
_entity_poly.entity_id
_entity_poly.type
_entity_poly.pdbx_seq_one_letter_code
_entity_poly.pdbx_strand_id
1 'polypeptide(L)'
;MTGLESAKNDLCNKNRCHRLQDSLFSSNSGFSNYRGILNWCVVMLILSNARLFLENLIKYGILVDPIQVVSLFLKDPYSWPAPCLVIVANVFVVAAFQVEKRLAVGTLTEQAGLLLHVANLVTILCFPASVALLVKSITPVGSLLALVAYTILFLKLISYRDVNLWCRQYRAKAKTASVGKKASGDSTQGTISYPDNLTYRDLYYFIFAPTLCYELNFPRSPRIRKRFLLRRLLEMLFFTQLQVALIQQWMVPTIQNSMKPFKDMDYSRIIERLLKLAVPNHLIWLIFFYWLFHSCMNAVAELMQFGDREFYRDWWNSESVGYFWQNWNIPVHKWCLRHFYKPLLQRGNSKWVARTGVFLASAFFHEYVLSIPLRMFRLWAFTAMMAQVPLAWIVGPFFQGNYGNAAVWLTLIIGQPMAVLMYVHDYYVLNYEPS
;
A
#
# COMPACT_ATOMS: atom_id res chain seq x y z
N MET A 1 -31.16 -38.00 57.27
CA MET A 1 -30.50 -36.68 57.16
C MET A 1 -29.76 -36.46 55.85
N THR A 2 -29.34 -37.49 55.11
CA THR A 2 -28.48 -37.39 53.90
C THR A 2 -29.19 -36.95 52.61
N GLY A 3 -30.49 -37.22 52.44
CA GLY A 3 -31.24 -36.83 51.24
C GLY A 3 -31.57 -35.34 51.15
N LEU A 4 -31.81 -34.69 52.30
CA LEU A 4 -32.20 -33.27 52.35
C LEU A 4 -30.99 -32.34 52.12
N GLU A 5 -29.82 -32.69 52.63
CA GLU A 5 -28.57 -31.97 52.35
C GLU A 5 -28.13 -32.11 50.90
N SER A 6 -28.30 -33.29 50.30
CA SER A 6 -28.01 -33.51 48.88
C SER A 6 -28.92 -32.65 47.99
N ALA A 7 -30.24 -32.64 48.23
CA ALA A 7 -31.17 -31.80 47.49
C ALA A 7 -30.91 -30.29 47.69
N LYS A 8 -30.48 -29.88 48.89
CA LYS A 8 -30.13 -28.49 49.20
C LYS A 8 -28.82 -28.05 48.51
N ASN A 9 -27.84 -28.94 48.41
CA ASN A 9 -26.60 -28.70 47.68
C ASN A 9 -26.82 -28.66 46.16
N ASP A 10 -27.70 -29.51 45.63
CA ASP A 10 -28.09 -29.47 44.22
C ASP A 10 -28.87 -28.20 43.86
N LEU A 11 -29.75 -27.72 44.74
CA LEU A 11 -30.43 -26.44 44.57
C LEU A 11 -29.43 -25.26 44.62
N CYS A 12 -28.46 -25.31 45.53
CA CYS A 12 -27.42 -24.30 45.68
C CYS A 12 -26.47 -24.27 44.47
N ASN A 13 -26.11 -25.44 43.94
CA ASN A 13 -25.30 -25.56 42.72
C ASN A 13 -26.06 -25.12 41.46
N LYS A 14 -27.38 -25.41 41.36
CA LYS A 14 -28.23 -24.91 40.26
C LYS A 14 -28.35 -23.39 40.24
N ASN A 15 -28.27 -22.74 41.40
CA ASN A 15 -28.36 -21.30 41.54
C ASN A 15 -27.00 -20.58 41.57
N ARG A 16 -25.89 -21.23 41.19
CA ARG A 16 -24.57 -20.59 41.13
C ARG A 16 -24.50 -19.54 40.02
N CYS A 17 -24.36 -18.28 40.42
CA CYS A 17 -24.15 -17.14 39.52
C CYS A 17 -22.67 -16.92 39.15
N HIS A 18 -21.73 -17.48 39.91
CA HIS A 18 -20.30 -17.37 39.67
C HIS A 18 -19.76 -18.59 38.92
N ARG A 19 -18.93 -18.33 37.92
CA ARG A 19 -18.25 -19.34 37.10
C ARG A 19 -16.75 -19.06 37.10
N LEU A 20 -15.94 -20.10 36.99
CA LEU A 20 -14.51 -19.95 36.73
C LEU A 20 -14.36 -19.37 35.31
N GLN A 21 -13.92 -18.12 35.24
CA GLN A 21 -13.74 -17.40 33.99
C GLN A 21 -12.58 -16.41 34.15
N ASP A 22 -11.81 -16.24 33.10
CA ASP A 22 -10.76 -15.22 33.05
C ASP A 22 -11.36 -13.83 32.81
N SER A 23 -10.65 -12.79 33.26
CA SER A 23 -10.99 -11.42 32.89
C SER A 23 -10.80 -11.20 31.38
N LEU A 24 -11.65 -10.38 30.76
CA LEU A 24 -11.68 -10.16 29.30
C LEU A 24 -10.37 -9.63 28.70
N PHE A 25 -9.52 -8.94 29.47
CA PHE A 25 -8.21 -8.47 29.01
C PHE A 25 -7.06 -9.39 29.40
N SER A 26 -7.33 -10.48 30.11
CA SER A 26 -6.31 -11.49 30.39
C SER A 26 -5.91 -12.17 29.08
N SER A 27 -4.61 -12.42 28.89
CA SER A 27 -4.06 -13.07 27.70
C SER A 27 -4.71 -14.43 27.40
N ASN A 28 -5.19 -15.15 28.42
CA ASN A 28 -5.81 -16.46 28.30
C ASN A 28 -7.31 -16.42 27.97
N SER A 29 -7.94 -15.24 28.00
CA SER A 29 -9.38 -15.10 27.79
C SER A 29 -9.84 -15.36 26.36
N GLY A 30 -8.93 -15.28 25.38
CA GLY A 30 -9.23 -15.42 23.95
C GLY A 30 -10.13 -14.31 23.38
N PHE A 31 -10.42 -13.26 24.13
CA PHE A 31 -11.27 -12.16 23.69
C PHE A 31 -10.55 -11.31 22.64
N SER A 32 -11.20 -11.07 21.49
CA SER A 32 -10.59 -10.35 20.34
C SER A 32 -11.46 -9.21 19.79
N ASN A 33 -12.63 -8.95 20.38
CA ASN A 33 -13.57 -7.95 19.86
C ASN A 33 -13.34 -6.56 20.47
N TYR A 34 -12.40 -5.81 19.90
CA TYR A 34 -12.06 -4.45 20.35
C TYR A 34 -12.73 -3.33 19.54
N ARG A 35 -13.85 -3.61 18.86
CA ARG A 35 -14.50 -2.63 17.98
C ARG A 35 -14.91 -1.34 18.72
N GLY A 36 -15.28 -1.47 20.00
CA GLY A 36 -15.59 -0.33 20.86
C GLY A 36 -14.41 0.61 21.08
N ILE A 37 -13.20 0.08 21.25
CA ILE A 37 -11.97 0.87 21.41
C ILE A 37 -11.68 1.66 20.14
N LEU A 38 -11.83 1.03 18.97
CA LEU A 38 -11.67 1.73 17.69
C LEU A 38 -12.67 2.88 17.54
N ASN A 39 -13.94 2.65 17.90
CA ASN A 39 -14.96 3.71 17.89
C ASN A 39 -14.60 4.85 18.85
N TRP A 40 -14.11 4.52 20.04
CA TRP A 40 -13.65 5.50 21.02
C TRP A 40 -12.48 6.34 20.49
N CYS A 41 -11.47 5.71 19.86
CA CYS A 41 -10.37 6.43 19.21
C CYS A 41 -10.89 7.42 18.15
N VAL A 42 -11.84 7.00 17.30
CA VAL A 42 -12.45 7.87 16.29
C VAL A 42 -13.17 9.05 16.94
N VAL A 43 -13.96 8.82 18.00
CA VAL A 43 -14.67 9.87 18.72
C VAL A 43 -13.70 10.87 19.34
N MET A 44 -12.64 10.39 20.01
CA MET A 44 -11.63 11.26 20.62
C MET A 44 -10.86 12.07 19.58
N LEU A 45 -10.49 11.45 18.45
CA LEU A 45 -9.85 12.13 17.32
C LEU A 45 -10.73 13.24 16.74
N ILE A 46 -12.03 12.98 16.57
CA ILE A 46 -12.98 13.98 16.08
C ILE A 46 -13.13 15.09 17.13
N LEU A 47 -13.40 14.79 18.40
CA LEU A 47 -13.64 15.81 19.41
C LEU A 47 -12.43 16.73 19.64
N SER A 48 -11.22 16.17 19.65
CA SER A 48 -9.98 16.94 19.84
C SER A 48 -9.65 17.86 18.65
N ASN A 49 -9.98 17.45 17.42
CA ASN A 49 -9.56 18.15 16.20
C ASN A 49 -10.70 18.82 15.42
N ALA A 50 -11.96 18.54 15.76
CA ALA A 50 -13.12 19.07 15.04
C ALA A 50 -13.15 20.59 15.09
N ARG A 51 -12.80 21.19 16.23
CA ARG A 51 -12.70 22.64 16.35
C ARG A 51 -11.67 23.20 15.38
N LEU A 52 -10.45 22.66 15.37
CA LEU A 52 -9.37 23.12 14.49
C LEU A 52 -9.73 22.91 13.01
N PHE A 53 -10.31 21.76 12.68
CA PHE A 53 -10.76 21.44 11.32
C PHE A 53 -11.86 22.42 10.85
N LEU A 54 -12.88 22.67 11.68
CA LEU A 54 -13.95 23.61 11.37
C LEU A 54 -13.43 25.04 11.30
N GLU A 55 -12.56 25.47 12.22
CA GLU A 55 -11.95 26.79 12.16
C GLU A 55 -11.13 26.97 10.88
N ASN A 56 -10.36 25.98 10.46
CA ASN A 56 -9.63 26.05 9.19
C ASN A 56 -10.59 26.12 8.00
N LEU A 57 -11.64 25.29 7.98
CA LEU A 57 -12.62 25.29 6.91
C LEU A 57 -13.42 26.60 6.84
N ILE A 58 -13.70 27.24 7.99
CA ILE A 58 -14.43 28.52 8.06
C ILE A 58 -13.51 29.70 7.74
N LYS A 59 -12.31 29.76 8.35
CA LYS A 59 -11.35 30.88 8.19
C LYS A 59 -10.76 30.92 6.79
N TYR A 60 -10.36 29.77 6.27
CA TYR A 60 -9.67 29.67 5.00
C TYR A 60 -10.61 29.26 3.85
N GLY A 61 -11.79 28.70 4.15
CA GLY A 61 -12.65 28.15 3.11
C GLY A 61 -11.99 26.95 2.40
N ILE A 62 -12.50 26.62 1.23
CA ILE A 62 -11.76 25.79 0.27
C ILE A 62 -10.83 26.76 -0.49
N LEU A 63 -9.61 26.96 0.03
CA LEU A 63 -8.59 27.84 -0.59
C LEU A 63 -8.13 27.39 -1.98
N VAL A 64 -8.47 26.15 -2.36
CA VAL A 64 -8.08 25.57 -3.64
C VAL A 64 -9.24 25.74 -4.60
N ASP A 65 -9.14 26.68 -5.53
CA ASP A 65 -10.05 26.73 -6.68
C ASP A 65 -9.61 25.65 -7.70
N PRO A 66 -10.34 24.52 -7.82
CA PRO A 66 -9.93 23.44 -8.70
C PRO A 66 -9.97 23.85 -10.17
N ILE A 67 -10.87 24.76 -10.54
CA ILE A 67 -11.03 25.25 -11.91
C ILE A 67 -9.84 26.14 -12.26
N GLN A 68 -9.44 27.02 -11.34
CA GLN A 68 -8.25 27.87 -11.53
C GLN A 68 -6.96 27.04 -11.61
N VAL A 69 -6.81 26.00 -10.78
CA VAL A 69 -5.63 25.10 -10.85
C VAL A 69 -5.56 24.38 -12.20
N VAL A 70 -6.69 23.87 -12.71
CA VAL A 70 -6.73 23.26 -14.05
C VAL A 70 -6.45 24.29 -15.14
N SER A 71 -7.02 25.49 -15.03
CA SER A 71 -6.77 26.57 -16.00
C SER A 71 -5.30 27.01 -16.00
N LEU A 72 -4.65 27.07 -14.83
CA LEU A 72 -3.24 27.42 -14.70
C LEU A 72 -2.34 26.32 -15.31
N PHE A 73 -2.70 25.05 -15.06
CA PHE A 73 -2.02 23.91 -15.66
C PHE A 73 -2.14 23.91 -17.20
N LEU A 74 -3.31 24.22 -17.75
CA LEU A 74 -3.52 24.30 -19.20
C LEU A 74 -2.80 25.51 -19.83
N LYS A 75 -2.60 26.59 -19.08
CA LYS A 75 -1.92 27.80 -19.55
C LYS A 75 -0.41 27.59 -19.69
N ASP A 76 0.21 26.89 -18.75
CA ASP A 76 1.63 26.52 -18.82
C ASP A 76 1.89 25.11 -18.26
N PRO A 77 1.71 24.06 -19.09
CA PRO A 77 1.87 22.68 -18.64
C PRO A 77 3.32 22.33 -18.29
N TYR A 78 4.31 23.00 -18.91
CA TYR A 78 5.72 22.72 -18.67
C TYR A 78 6.20 23.20 -17.30
N SER A 79 5.53 24.22 -16.73
CA SER A 79 5.78 24.65 -15.35
C SER A 79 5.36 23.62 -14.30
N TRP A 80 4.47 22.68 -14.64
CA TRP A 80 4.00 21.60 -13.75
C TRP A 80 4.39 20.22 -14.32
N PRO A 81 5.67 19.82 -14.20
CA PRO A 81 6.16 18.58 -14.80
C PRO A 81 5.53 17.31 -14.21
N ALA A 82 5.09 17.32 -12.95
CA ALA A 82 4.55 16.12 -12.30
C ALA A 82 3.18 15.65 -12.88
N PRO A 83 2.16 16.51 -13.03
CA PRO A 83 0.94 16.13 -13.77
C PRO A 83 1.22 15.74 -15.23
N CYS A 84 2.17 16.42 -15.89
CA CYS A 84 2.59 16.05 -17.25
C CYS A 84 3.14 14.62 -17.32
N LEU A 85 3.98 14.21 -16.37
CA LEU A 85 4.43 12.82 -16.25
C LEU A 85 3.25 11.85 -16.10
N VAL A 86 2.28 12.15 -15.24
CA VAL A 86 1.10 11.28 -15.07
C VAL A 86 0.30 11.14 -16.37
N ILE A 87 0.20 12.20 -17.18
CA ILE A 87 -0.45 12.13 -18.50
C ILE A 87 0.38 11.27 -19.46
N VAL A 88 1.71 11.47 -19.50
CA VAL A 88 2.64 10.71 -20.35
C VAL A 88 2.64 9.22 -19.99
N ALA A 89 2.30 8.84 -18.76
CA ALA A 89 2.12 7.46 -18.35
C ALA A 89 1.17 6.66 -19.29
N ASN A 90 0.19 7.32 -19.90
CA ASN A 90 -0.73 6.72 -20.88
C ASN A 90 -0.01 6.17 -22.13
N VAL A 91 1.10 6.78 -22.55
CA VAL A 91 1.88 6.30 -23.70
C VAL A 91 2.35 4.87 -23.47
N PHE A 92 2.83 4.58 -22.26
CA PHE A 92 3.30 3.25 -21.88
C PHE A 92 2.18 2.22 -21.74
N VAL A 93 1.00 2.66 -21.24
CA VAL A 93 -0.23 1.85 -21.19
C VAL A 93 -0.66 1.43 -22.59
N VAL A 94 -0.76 2.40 -23.51
CA VAL A 94 -1.16 2.16 -24.89
C VAL A 94 -0.12 1.32 -25.63
N ALA A 95 1.17 1.57 -25.42
CA ALA A 95 2.24 0.77 -26.00
C ALA A 95 2.13 -0.71 -25.59
N ALA A 96 1.96 -1.00 -24.30
CA ALA A 96 1.77 -2.36 -23.81
C ALA A 96 0.53 -3.04 -24.43
N PHE A 97 -0.57 -2.30 -24.54
CA PHE A 97 -1.80 -2.79 -25.18
C PHE A 97 -1.61 -3.12 -26.66
N GLN A 98 -0.91 -2.25 -27.41
CA GLN A 98 -0.67 -2.46 -28.82
C GLN A 98 0.23 -3.68 -29.08
N VAL A 99 1.23 -3.90 -28.22
CA VAL A 99 2.05 -5.12 -28.28
C VAL A 99 1.18 -6.36 -28.05
N GLU A 100 0.34 -6.37 -27.03
CA GLU A 100 -0.56 -7.50 -26.73
C GLU A 100 -1.56 -7.76 -27.87
N LYS A 101 -2.14 -6.69 -28.46
CA LYS A 101 -3.06 -6.82 -29.59
C LYS A 101 -2.37 -7.42 -30.82
N ARG A 102 -1.14 -7.01 -31.10
CA ARG A 102 -0.33 -7.54 -32.22
C ARG A 102 0.09 -9.00 -31.99
N LEU A 103 0.41 -9.37 -30.75
CA LEU A 103 0.67 -10.76 -30.36
C LEU A 103 -0.60 -11.63 -30.48
N ALA A 104 -1.77 -11.09 -30.13
CA ALA A 104 -3.03 -11.81 -30.21
C ALA A 104 -3.44 -12.19 -31.63
N VAL A 105 -3.15 -11.33 -32.61
CA VAL A 105 -3.41 -11.56 -34.04
C VAL A 105 -2.32 -12.42 -34.69
N GLY A 106 -1.17 -12.63 -34.02
CA GLY A 106 -0.05 -13.40 -34.55
C GLY A 106 0.87 -12.63 -35.48
N THR A 107 0.78 -11.29 -35.49
CA THR A 107 1.67 -10.42 -36.30
C THR A 107 3.07 -10.30 -35.71
N LEU A 108 3.21 -10.49 -34.39
CA LEU A 108 4.49 -10.48 -33.67
C LEU A 108 4.80 -11.87 -33.14
N THR A 109 6.08 -12.24 -33.15
CA THR A 109 6.58 -13.44 -32.46
C THR A 109 6.63 -13.21 -30.95
N GLU A 110 6.52 -14.28 -30.15
CA GLU A 110 6.56 -14.18 -28.68
C GLU A 110 7.89 -13.60 -28.17
N GLN A 111 9.01 -13.87 -28.86
CA GLN A 111 10.31 -13.30 -28.50
C GLN A 111 10.35 -11.79 -28.76
N ALA A 112 9.88 -11.32 -29.92
CA ALA A 112 9.80 -9.90 -30.23
C ALA A 112 8.84 -9.18 -29.27
N GLY A 113 7.69 -9.79 -28.97
CA GLY A 113 6.74 -9.29 -27.98
C GLY A 113 7.34 -9.15 -26.58
N LEU A 114 8.07 -10.18 -26.12
CA LEU A 114 8.77 -10.14 -24.84
C LEU A 114 9.79 -9.00 -24.79
N LEU A 115 10.59 -8.83 -25.85
CA LEU A 115 11.59 -7.77 -25.92
C LEU A 115 10.95 -6.37 -25.88
N LEU A 116 9.85 -6.16 -26.62
CA LEU A 116 9.09 -4.91 -26.59
C LEU A 116 8.46 -4.64 -25.21
N HIS A 117 7.93 -5.68 -24.54
CA HIS A 117 7.42 -5.52 -23.19
C HIS A 117 8.52 -5.17 -22.19
N VAL A 118 9.67 -5.84 -22.25
CA VAL A 118 10.81 -5.54 -21.37
C VAL A 118 11.31 -4.11 -21.62
N ALA A 119 11.48 -3.70 -22.88
CA ALA A 119 11.88 -2.34 -23.22
C ALA A 119 10.88 -1.30 -22.69
N ASN A 120 9.58 -1.53 -22.85
CA ASN A 120 8.54 -0.66 -22.32
C ASN A 120 8.61 -0.58 -20.78
N LEU A 121 8.71 -1.72 -20.09
CA LEU A 121 8.78 -1.80 -18.63
C LEU A 121 10.03 -1.13 -18.04
N VAL A 122 11.20 -1.31 -18.69
CA VAL A 122 12.44 -0.62 -18.28
C VAL A 122 12.27 0.89 -18.45
N THR A 123 11.72 1.33 -19.58
CA THR A 123 11.49 2.76 -19.84
C THR A 123 10.51 3.38 -18.84
N ILE A 124 9.48 2.65 -18.40
CA ILE A 124 8.54 3.11 -17.36
C ILE A 124 9.25 3.44 -16.05
N LEU A 125 10.32 2.74 -15.69
CA LEU A 125 11.09 3.05 -14.48
C LEU A 125 12.15 4.13 -14.75
N CYS A 126 12.90 4.02 -15.85
CA CYS A 126 14.00 4.96 -16.12
C CYS A 126 13.51 6.37 -16.48
N PHE A 127 12.44 6.49 -17.27
CA PHE A 127 11.94 7.78 -17.76
C PHE A 127 11.54 8.76 -16.64
N PRO A 128 10.59 8.44 -15.74
CA PRO A 128 10.19 9.36 -14.68
C PRO A 128 11.34 9.63 -13.69
N ALA A 129 12.22 8.65 -13.46
CA ALA A 129 13.41 8.83 -12.63
C ALA A 129 14.37 9.86 -13.23
N SER A 130 14.67 9.76 -14.52
CA SER A 130 15.51 10.74 -15.22
C SER A 130 14.86 12.12 -15.22
N VAL A 131 13.56 12.22 -15.47
CA VAL A 131 12.85 13.52 -15.43
C VAL A 131 12.91 14.13 -14.03
N ALA A 132 12.67 13.36 -12.98
CA ALA A 132 12.74 13.83 -11.59
C ALA A 132 14.12 14.38 -11.20
N LEU A 133 15.20 13.75 -11.69
CA LEU A 133 16.57 14.15 -11.40
C LEU A 133 17.03 15.35 -12.25
N LEU A 134 16.65 15.39 -13.53
CA LEU A 134 17.13 16.40 -14.47
C LEU A 134 16.30 17.69 -14.44
N VAL A 135 14.98 17.59 -14.24
CA VAL A 135 14.08 18.75 -14.24
C VAL A 135 14.10 19.41 -12.87
N LYS A 136 14.76 20.55 -12.75
CA LYS A 136 14.88 21.29 -11.47
C LYS A 136 13.57 21.87 -10.95
N SER A 137 12.59 22.12 -11.82
CA SER A 137 11.29 22.71 -11.42
C SER A 137 10.33 21.74 -10.74
N ILE A 138 10.61 20.43 -10.76
CA ILE A 138 9.74 19.44 -10.11
C ILE A 138 9.87 19.52 -8.58
N THR A 139 8.73 19.60 -7.90
CA THR A 139 8.71 19.56 -6.43
C THR A 139 8.95 18.13 -5.93
N PRO A 140 9.55 17.93 -4.74
CA PRO A 140 9.77 16.59 -4.21
C PRO A 140 8.47 15.80 -4.03
N VAL A 141 7.41 16.43 -3.54
CA VAL A 141 6.09 15.79 -3.39
C VAL A 141 5.49 15.43 -4.75
N GLY A 142 5.58 16.32 -5.74
CA GLY A 142 5.12 16.03 -7.10
C GLY A 142 5.89 14.90 -7.75
N SER A 143 7.22 14.86 -7.55
CA SER A 143 8.09 13.77 -8.00
C SER A 143 7.74 12.45 -7.32
N LEU A 144 7.48 12.45 -6.01
CA LEU A 144 7.07 11.25 -5.26
C LEU A 144 5.77 10.68 -5.83
N LEU A 145 4.75 11.53 -6.02
CA LEU A 145 3.45 11.11 -6.58
C LEU A 145 3.60 10.53 -8.00
N ALA A 146 4.40 11.16 -8.85
CA ALA A 146 4.69 10.66 -10.18
C ALA A 146 5.40 9.30 -10.13
N LEU A 147 6.47 9.16 -9.35
CA LEU A 147 7.22 7.90 -9.25
C LEU A 147 6.37 6.76 -8.69
N VAL A 148 5.55 7.02 -7.66
CA VAL A 148 4.59 6.03 -7.14
C VAL A 148 3.58 5.62 -8.21
N ALA A 149 3.03 6.56 -8.98
CA ALA A 149 2.11 6.25 -10.07
C ALA A 149 2.77 5.37 -11.15
N TYR A 150 4.00 5.67 -11.53
CA TYR A 150 4.78 4.87 -12.49
C TYR A 150 5.17 3.50 -11.93
N THR A 151 5.51 3.37 -10.65
CA THR A 151 5.73 2.07 -10.00
C THR A 151 4.45 1.23 -9.98
N ILE A 152 3.30 1.81 -9.64
CA ILE A 152 2.00 1.10 -9.71
C ILE A 152 1.72 0.64 -11.14
N LEU A 153 1.95 1.52 -12.12
CA LEU A 153 1.75 1.19 -13.53
C LEU A 153 2.69 0.06 -13.99
N PHE A 154 3.97 0.10 -13.61
CA PHE A 154 4.94 -0.95 -13.89
C PHE A 154 4.46 -2.32 -13.38
N LEU A 155 4.03 -2.39 -12.12
CA LEU A 155 3.53 -3.64 -11.51
C LEU A 155 2.27 -4.13 -12.23
N LYS A 156 1.33 -3.23 -12.53
CA LYS A 156 0.12 -3.55 -13.29
C LYS A 156 0.44 -4.10 -14.68
N LEU A 157 1.34 -3.47 -15.43
CA LEU A 157 1.67 -3.91 -16.79
C LEU A 157 2.44 -5.23 -16.83
N ILE A 158 3.24 -5.54 -15.80
CA ILE A 158 3.80 -6.90 -15.65
C ILE A 158 2.68 -7.93 -15.53
N SER A 159 1.71 -7.65 -14.65
CA SER A 159 0.57 -8.56 -14.43
C SER A 159 -0.27 -8.70 -15.70
N TYR A 160 -0.53 -7.60 -16.41
CA TYR A 160 -1.23 -7.59 -17.68
C TYR A 160 -0.54 -8.46 -18.73
N ARG A 161 0.80 -8.34 -18.88
CA ARG A 161 1.60 -9.18 -19.77
C ARG A 161 1.50 -10.66 -19.41
N ASP A 162 1.77 -10.99 -18.14
CA ASP A 162 1.83 -12.37 -17.66
C ASP A 162 0.49 -13.09 -17.88
N VAL A 163 -0.62 -12.46 -17.51
CA VAL A 163 -1.94 -13.09 -17.60
C VAL A 163 -2.38 -13.26 -19.05
N ASN A 164 -2.15 -12.27 -19.93
CA ASN A 164 -2.43 -12.43 -21.36
C ASN A 164 -1.55 -13.52 -22.00
N LEU A 165 -0.27 -13.60 -21.63
CA LEU A 165 0.62 -14.68 -22.05
C LEU A 165 0.10 -16.06 -21.63
N TRP A 166 -0.35 -16.20 -20.37
CA TRP A 166 -0.90 -17.48 -19.89
C TRP A 166 -2.17 -17.86 -20.66
N CYS A 167 -3.07 -16.90 -20.92
CA CYS A 167 -4.26 -17.12 -21.74
C CYS A 167 -3.92 -17.52 -23.19
N ARG A 168 -2.93 -16.87 -23.81
CA ARG A 168 -2.44 -17.26 -25.14
C ARG A 168 -1.90 -18.68 -25.17
N GLN A 169 -1.04 -19.03 -24.21
CA GLN A 169 -0.46 -20.36 -24.10
C GLN A 169 -1.54 -21.43 -23.88
N TYR A 170 -2.53 -21.14 -23.03
CA TYR A 170 -3.67 -22.02 -22.81
C TYR A 170 -4.47 -22.22 -24.10
N ARG A 171 -4.78 -21.14 -24.84
CA ARG A 171 -5.49 -21.21 -26.12
C ARG A 171 -4.71 -21.99 -27.17
N ALA A 172 -3.38 -21.83 -27.24
CA ALA A 172 -2.53 -22.59 -28.15
C ALA A 172 -2.57 -24.09 -27.84
N LYS A 173 -2.45 -24.46 -26.56
CA LYS A 173 -2.58 -25.86 -26.09
C LYS A 173 -3.97 -26.44 -26.33
N ALA A 174 -5.03 -25.65 -26.12
CA ALA A 174 -6.40 -26.06 -26.36
C ALA A 174 -6.65 -26.33 -27.85
N LYS A 175 -6.12 -25.48 -28.74
CA LYS A 175 -6.18 -25.71 -30.20
C LYS A 175 -5.51 -27.03 -30.60
N THR A 176 -4.33 -27.33 -30.05
CA THR A 176 -3.64 -28.61 -30.33
C THR A 176 -4.40 -29.82 -29.77
N ALA A 177 -5.08 -29.68 -28.63
CA ALA A 177 -5.88 -30.76 -28.04
C ALA A 177 -7.23 -30.98 -28.74
N SER A 178 -7.87 -29.91 -29.22
CA SER A 178 -9.18 -29.97 -29.91
C SER A 178 -9.13 -30.59 -31.31
N VAL A 179 -7.93 -30.76 -31.90
CA VAL A 179 -7.76 -31.56 -33.13
C VAL A 179 -8.14 -33.03 -32.90
N GLY A 180 -8.25 -33.50 -31.65
CA GLY A 180 -8.63 -34.88 -31.31
C GLY A 180 -10.02 -35.09 -30.68
N LYS A 181 -10.77 -34.04 -30.29
CA LYS A 181 -12.11 -34.17 -29.68
C LYS A 181 -12.92 -32.88 -29.83
N LYS A 182 -14.09 -32.97 -30.50
CA LYS A 182 -15.12 -31.91 -30.47
C LYS A 182 -15.71 -31.84 -29.06
N ALA A 183 -15.38 -30.81 -28.30
CA ALA A 183 -16.04 -30.51 -27.04
C ALA A 183 -17.15 -29.49 -27.26
N SER A 184 -18.37 -29.90 -26.94
CA SER A 184 -19.57 -29.08 -26.77
C SER A 184 -19.30 -28.04 -25.67
N GLY A 185 -19.25 -26.77 -26.06
CA GLY A 185 -19.03 -25.66 -25.14
C GLY A 185 -20.35 -25.07 -24.68
N ASP A 186 -20.73 -25.36 -23.43
CA ASP A 186 -21.74 -24.58 -22.72
C ASP A 186 -21.08 -23.27 -22.27
N SER A 187 -21.20 -22.24 -23.12
CA SER A 187 -20.71 -20.90 -22.79
C SER A 187 -21.69 -20.25 -21.81
N THR A 188 -21.33 -20.23 -20.53
CA THR A 188 -22.01 -19.41 -19.52
C THR A 188 -22.06 -17.96 -20.00
N GLN A 189 -23.26 -17.50 -20.35
CA GLN A 189 -23.52 -16.16 -20.90
C GLN A 189 -22.96 -15.08 -19.95
N GLY A 190 -21.92 -14.37 -20.39
CA GLY A 190 -21.40 -13.17 -19.70
C GLY A 190 -19.94 -13.20 -19.24
N THR A 191 -19.19 -14.31 -19.40
CA THR A 191 -17.75 -14.34 -19.05
C THR A 191 -16.88 -13.94 -20.24
N ILE A 192 -16.05 -12.90 -20.06
CA ILE A 192 -15.10 -12.45 -21.10
C ILE A 192 -14.00 -13.49 -21.24
N SER A 193 -13.80 -13.96 -22.47
CA SER A 193 -12.77 -14.94 -22.83
C SER A 193 -11.70 -14.31 -23.72
N TYR A 194 -10.47 -14.84 -23.68
CA TYR A 194 -9.40 -14.37 -24.56
C TYR A 194 -9.68 -14.76 -26.03
N PRO A 195 -9.62 -13.84 -27.00
CA PRO A 195 -8.95 -12.53 -26.99
C PRO A 195 -9.88 -11.33 -26.79
N ASP A 196 -11.16 -11.53 -26.47
CA ASP A 196 -12.16 -10.47 -26.41
C ASP A 196 -11.93 -9.49 -25.26
N ASN A 197 -11.06 -9.83 -24.30
CA ASN A 197 -10.61 -8.96 -23.22
C ASN A 197 -9.67 -7.82 -23.68
N LEU A 198 -9.15 -7.88 -24.91
CA LEU A 198 -8.21 -6.89 -25.45
C LEU A 198 -8.93 -5.65 -25.97
N THR A 199 -9.64 -4.97 -25.07
CA THR A 199 -10.31 -3.69 -25.33
C THR A 199 -9.66 -2.57 -24.52
N TYR A 200 -9.70 -1.34 -25.06
CA TYR A 200 -9.24 -0.15 -24.31
C TYR A 200 -10.05 0.07 -23.02
N ARG A 201 -11.34 -0.28 -23.04
CA ARG A 201 -12.23 -0.15 -21.88
C ARG A 201 -11.77 -1.03 -20.72
N ASP A 202 -11.48 -2.30 -20.99
CA ASP A 202 -11.05 -3.25 -19.95
C ASP A 202 -9.63 -2.94 -19.46
N LEU A 203 -8.76 -2.49 -20.37
CA LEU A 203 -7.43 -2.01 -20.02
C LEU A 203 -7.51 -0.83 -19.03
N TYR A 204 -8.20 0.25 -19.40
CA TYR A 204 -8.28 1.43 -18.53
C TYR A 204 -9.06 1.14 -17.24
N TYR A 205 -10.06 0.26 -17.30
CA TYR A 205 -10.68 -0.24 -16.08
C TYR A 205 -9.65 -0.85 -15.13
N PHE A 206 -8.78 -1.73 -15.63
CA PHE A 206 -7.72 -2.32 -14.83
C PHE A 206 -6.69 -1.30 -14.34
N ILE A 207 -6.28 -0.33 -15.18
CA ILE A 207 -5.32 0.70 -14.78
C ILE A 207 -5.83 1.48 -13.55
N PHE A 208 -7.12 1.82 -13.51
CA PHE A 208 -7.72 2.55 -12.38
C PHE A 208 -8.23 1.66 -11.24
N ALA A 209 -8.44 0.35 -11.47
CA ALA A 209 -8.88 -0.55 -10.41
C ALA A 209 -7.84 -0.62 -9.27
N PRO A 210 -8.26 -0.66 -7.99
CA PRO A 210 -7.34 -0.65 -6.84
C PRO A 210 -6.73 -2.04 -6.56
N THR A 211 -6.20 -2.67 -7.60
CA THR A 211 -5.50 -3.97 -7.57
C THR A 211 -4.30 -3.93 -8.52
N LEU A 212 -3.27 -4.71 -8.22
CA LEU A 212 -2.07 -4.85 -9.06
C LEU A 212 -2.11 -6.11 -9.92
N CYS A 213 -3.00 -7.07 -9.60
CA CYS A 213 -3.15 -8.30 -10.35
C CYS A 213 -4.25 -8.14 -11.41
N TYR A 214 -3.88 -8.27 -12.68
CA TYR A 214 -4.82 -8.30 -13.79
C TYR A 214 -5.60 -9.62 -13.80
N GLU A 215 -6.90 -9.54 -14.07
CA GLU A 215 -7.77 -10.68 -14.31
C GLU A 215 -8.76 -10.30 -15.42
N LEU A 216 -9.21 -11.29 -16.18
CA LEU A 216 -10.14 -11.04 -17.30
C LEU A 216 -11.49 -10.56 -16.79
N ASN A 217 -11.97 -11.16 -15.69
CA ASN A 217 -13.30 -10.93 -15.15
C ASN A 217 -13.16 -10.52 -13.67
N PHE A 218 -13.13 -9.21 -13.41
CA PHE A 218 -13.09 -8.69 -12.05
C PHE A 218 -14.46 -8.79 -11.36
N PRO A 219 -14.52 -9.14 -10.05
CA PRO A 219 -15.76 -9.09 -9.29
C PRO A 219 -16.31 -7.66 -9.26
N ARG A 220 -17.60 -7.50 -9.54
CA ARG A 220 -18.27 -6.19 -9.60
C ARG A 220 -19.30 -6.01 -8.49
N SER A 221 -19.34 -4.80 -7.94
CA SER A 221 -20.42 -4.36 -7.06
C SER A 221 -21.66 -4.02 -7.91
N PRO A 222 -22.89 -4.35 -7.48
CA PRO A 222 -24.09 -4.14 -8.29
C PRO A 222 -24.46 -2.66 -8.49
N ARG A 223 -24.03 -1.78 -7.58
CA ARG A 223 -24.33 -0.34 -7.62
C ARG A 223 -23.29 0.47 -6.84
N ILE A 224 -23.24 1.77 -7.13
CA ILE A 224 -22.47 2.76 -6.35
C ILE A 224 -23.31 3.21 -5.14
N ARG A 225 -22.82 2.94 -3.94
CA ARG A 225 -23.41 3.33 -2.65
C ARG A 225 -22.96 4.74 -2.28
N LYS A 226 -23.74 5.75 -2.72
CA LYS A 226 -23.43 7.18 -2.51
C LYS A 226 -23.10 7.55 -1.05
N ARG A 227 -23.83 7.02 -0.07
CA ARG A 227 -23.59 7.26 1.37
C ARG A 227 -22.23 6.72 1.83
N PHE A 228 -21.84 5.56 1.33
CA PHE A 228 -20.53 4.96 1.62
C PHE A 228 -19.41 5.80 0.99
N LEU A 229 -19.57 6.18 -0.28
CA LEU A 229 -18.62 7.03 -0.99
C LEU A 229 -18.43 8.38 -0.28
N LEU A 230 -19.52 9.07 0.07
CA LEU A 230 -19.45 10.35 0.78
C LEU A 230 -18.71 10.21 2.11
N ARG A 231 -18.97 9.14 2.87
CA ARG A 231 -18.26 8.86 4.12
C ARG A 231 -16.76 8.69 3.88
N ARG A 232 -16.36 7.94 2.85
CA ARG A 232 -14.93 7.74 2.51
C ARG A 232 -14.28 9.07 2.12
N LEU A 233 -14.97 9.92 1.35
CA LEU A 233 -14.46 11.24 0.94
C LEU A 233 -14.28 12.18 2.14
N LEU A 234 -15.24 12.22 3.07
CA LEU A 234 -15.12 13.01 4.30
C LEU A 234 -13.95 12.54 5.18
N GLU A 235 -13.78 11.22 5.31
CA GLU A 235 -12.62 10.66 6.02
C GLU A 235 -11.29 11.04 5.34
N MET A 236 -11.22 10.98 4.01
CA MET A 236 -10.02 11.40 3.27
C MET A 236 -9.65 12.84 3.59
N LEU A 237 -10.63 13.75 3.53
CA LEU A 237 -10.42 15.17 3.86
C LEU A 237 -9.99 15.36 5.32
N PHE A 238 -10.67 14.71 6.26
CA PHE A 238 -10.34 14.79 7.69
C PHE A 238 -8.93 14.30 7.99
N PHE A 239 -8.56 13.10 7.49
CA PHE A 239 -7.25 12.52 7.78
C PHE A 239 -6.10 13.23 7.06
N THR A 240 -6.33 13.83 5.87
CA THR A 240 -5.33 14.71 5.25
C THR A 240 -5.09 15.96 6.10
N GLN A 241 -6.14 16.63 6.57
CA GLN A 241 -6.01 17.80 7.44
C GLN A 241 -5.33 17.45 8.77
N LEU A 242 -5.69 16.31 9.37
CA LEU A 242 -5.07 15.82 10.60
C LEU A 242 -3.56 15.55 10.41
N GLN A 243 -3.17 14.91 9.31
CA GLN A 243 -1.75 14.68 9.00
C GLN A 243 -0.99 16.01 8.86
N VAL A 244 -1.55 16.98 8.12
CA VAL A 244 -0.94 18.32 7.97
C VAL A 244 -0.79 19.00 9.33
N ALA A 245 -1.82 18.95 10.18
CA ALA A 245 -1.77 19.51 11.53
C ALA A 245 -0.68 18.85 12.39
N LEU A 246 -0.60 17.52 12.41
CA LEU A 246 0.43 16.78 13.15
C LEU A 246 1.85 17.11 12.65
N ILE A 247 2.04 17.20 11.33
CA ILE A 247 3.32 17.56 10.75
C ILE A 247 3.72 18.98 11.17
N GLN A 248 2.82 19.96 11.00
CA GLN A 248 3.12 21.38 11.25
C GLN A 248 3.25 21.72 12.73
N GLN A 249 2.41 21.14 13.60
CA GLN A 249 2.35 21.51 15.01
C GLN A 249 3.25 20.65 15.90
N TRP A 250 3.48 19.39 15.53
CA TRP A 250 4.27 18.47 16.34
C TRP A 250 5.62 18.17 15.69
N MET A 251 5.63 17.72 14.42
CA MET A 251 6.86 17.23 13.81
C MET A 251 7.85 18.35 13.46
N VAL A 252 7.39 19.41 12.79
CA VAL A 252 8.25 20.53 12.33
C VAL A 252 8.95 21.24 13.51
N PRO A 253 8.26 21.65 14.60
CA PRO A 253 8.93 22.27 15.75
C PRO A 253 9.93 21.31 16.41
N THR A 254 9.61 20.02 16.48
CA THR A 254 10.53 19.02 17.03
C THR A 254 11.77 18.88 16.17
N ILE A 255 11.63 18.89 14.83
CA ILE A 255 12.76 18.85 13.89
C ILE A 255 13.61 20.12 13.99
N GLN A 256 13.00 21.30 13.99
CA GLN A 256 13.72 22.57 14.12
C GLN A 256 14.49 22.65 15.44
N ASN A 257 13.87 22.22 16.53
CA ASN A 257 14.55 22.09 17.80
C ASN A 257 15.63 21.01 17.76
N SER A 258 15.44 19.93 16.97
CA SER A 258 16.38 18.81 16.82
C SER A 258 17.71 19.19 16.16
N MET A 259 17.73 20.27 15.37
CA MET A 259 18.86 20.72 14.53
C MET A 259 20.17 20.98 15.30
N LYS A 260 20.12 21.66 16.46
CA LYS A 260 21.33 22.12 17.18
C LYS A 260 22.33 20.98 17.54
N PRO A 261 21.92 19.88 18.18
CA PRO A 261 22.82 18.79 18.60
C PRO A 261 23.27 17.83 17.51
N PHE A 262 22.64 17.84 16.33
CA PHE A 262 23.21 17.13 15.17
C PHE A 262 24.52 17.79 14.73
N LYS A 263 24.63 19.12 14.86
CA LYS A 263 25.88 19.86 14.62
C LYS A 263 26.95 19.55 15.68
N ASP A 264 26.52 19.33 16.91
CA ASP A 264 27.43 19.09 18.05
C ASP A 264 27.91 17.62 18.17
N MET A 265 27.50 16.73 17.26
CA MET A 265 27.84 15.30 17.22
C MET A 265 27.63 14.51 18.54
N ASP A 266 26.65 14.91 19.35
CA ASP A 266 26.29 14.19 20.57
C ASP A 266 25.31 13.04 20.24
N TYR A 267 25.85 11.83 20.05
CA TYR A 267 25.08 10.62 19.75
C TYR A 267 23.98 10.32 20.77
N SER A 268 24.18 10.66 22.05
CA SER A 268 23.16 10.47 23.10
C SER A 268 21.94 11.35 22.85
N ARG A 269 22.16 12.62 22.53
CA ARG A 269 21.10 13.58 22.19
C ARG A 269 20.42 13.25 20.86
N ILE A 270 21.15 12.68 19.89
CA ILE A 270 20.58 12.21 18.62
C ILE A 270 19.57 11.09 18.88
N ILE A 271 19.93 10.08 19.68
CA ILE A 271 19.04 8.96 20.01
C ILE A 271 17.81 9.46 20.78
N GLU A 272 17.99 10.33 21.77
CA GLU A 272 16.89 10.93 22.53
C GLU A 272 15.90 11.66 21.60
N ARG A 273 16.42 12.41 20.61
CA ARG A 273 15.61 13.18 19.66
C ARG A 273 14.92 12.30 18.62
N LEU A 274 15.59 11.25 18.15
CA LEU A 274 14.97 10.23 17.28
C LEU A 274 13.80 9.54 17.98
N LEU A 275 13.93 9.22 19.27
CA LEU A 275 12.84 8.64 20.06
C LEU A 275 11.67 9.63 20.23
N LYS A 276 11.94 10.93 20.43
CA LYS A 276 10.90 11.97 20.47
C LYS A 276 10.13 12.09 19.15
N LEU A 277 10.81 11.89 18.02
CA LEU A 277 10.18 11.92 16.69
C LEU A 277 9.49 10.59 16.31
N ALA A 278 9.89 9.46 16.92
CA ALA A 278 9.36 8.14 16.58
C ALA A 278 7.85 8.04 16.80
N VAL A 279 7.33 8.59 17.90
CA VAL A 279 5.90 8.58 18.24
C VAL A 279 5.05 9.37 17.22
N PRO A 280 5.29 10.67 16.96
CA PRO A 280 4.53 11.41 15.96
C PRO A 280 4.69 10.83 14.56
N ASN A 281 5.89 10.35 14.19
CA ASN A 281 6.12 9.68 12.92
C ASN A 281 5.23 8.43 12.79
N HIS A 282 5.25 7.55 13.79
CA HIS A 282 4.42 6.34 13.79
C HIS A 282 2.92 6.67 13.70
N LEU A 283 2.46 7.68 14.44
CA LEU A 283 1.07 8.13 14.37
C LEU A 283 0.68 8.61 12.97
N ILE A 284 1.54 9.41 12.32
CA ILE A 284 1.34 9.84 10.92
C ILE A 284 1.27 8.63 9.99
N TRP A 285 2.13 7.63 10.17
CA TRP A 285 2.09 6.39 9.38
C TRP A 285 0.81 5.57 9.57
N LEU A 286 0.28 5.48 10.80
CA LEU A 286 -1.00 4.83 11.06
C LEU A 286 -2.16 5.57 10.39
N ILE A 287 -2.16 6.90 10.46
CA ILE A 287 -3.18 7.73 9.81
C ILE A 287 -3.05 7.61 8.29
N PHE A 288 -1.83 7.66 7.75
CA PHE A 288 -1.55 7.46 6.33
C PHE A 288 -2.05 6.09 5.86
N PHE A 289 -1.80 5.03 6.63
CA PHE A 289 -2.29 3.70 6.34
C PHE A 289 -3.82 3.69 6.19
N TYR A 290 -4.54 4.22 7.19
CA TYR A 290 -6.01 4.28 7.15
C TYR A 290 -6.49 5.15 5.97
N TRP A 291 -5.91 6.34 5.81
CA TRP A 291 -6.26 7.27 4.74
C TRP A 291 -6.10 6.63 3.36
N LEU A 292 -4.96 5.98 3.08
CA LEU A 292 -4.67 5.41 1.77
C LEU A 292 -5.36 4.06 1.54
N PHE A 293 -5.04 3.06 2.37
CA PHE A 293 -5.46 1.67 2.14
C PHE A 293 -6.91 1.42 2.50
N HIS A 294 -7.47 2.19 3.44
CA HIS A 294 -8.88 2.11 3.76
C HIS A 294 -9.69 3.14 2.98
N SER A 295 -9.53 4.43 3.23
CA SER A 295 -10.46 5.44 2.70
C SER A 295 -10.27 5.68 1.20
N CYS A 296 -9.06 5.95 0.71
CA CYS A 296 -8.80 6.21 -0.72
C CYS A 296 -9.09 4.98 -1.59
N MET A 297 -8.54 3.81 -1.25
CA MET A 297 -8.75 2.60 -2.05
C MET A 297 -10.21 2.17 -2.08
N ASN A 298 -10.97 2.30 -0.97
CA ASN A 298 -12.41 2.03 -0.99
C ASN A 298 -13.20 3.08 -1.79
N ALA A 299 -12.78 4.34 -1.80
CA ALA A 299 -13.42 5.36 -2.64
C ALA A 299 -13.22 5.03 -4.12
N VAL A 300 -11.99 4.69 -4.54
CA VAL A 300 -11.71 4.24 -5.92
C VAL A 300 -12.47 2.96 -6.24
N ALA A 301 -12.47 1.97 -5.33
CA ALA A 301 -13.21 0.72 -5.54
C ALA A 301 -14.72 0.96 -5.71
N GLU A 302 -15.31 1.86 -4.93
CA GLU A 302 -16.73 2.19 -5.03
C GLU A 302 -17.04 2.91 -6.35
N LEU A 303 -16.21 3.87 -6.77
CA LEU A 303 -16.36 4.57 -8.05
C LEU A 303 -16.24 3.63 -9.25
N MET A 304 -15.29 2.70 -9.20
CA MET A 304 -15.05 1.70 -10.24
C MET A 304 -15.99 0.49 -10.15
N GLN A 305 -16.87 0.43 -9.14
CA GLN A 305 -17.68 -0.75 -8.82
C GLN A 305 -16.85 -2.03 -8.65
N PHE A 306 -15.63 -1.93 -8.13
CA PHE A 306 -14.76 -3.05 -7.82
C PHE A 306 -15.24 -3.77 -6.56
N GLY A 307 -15.46 -5.09 -6.68
CA GLY A 307 -16.05 -5.93 -5.64
C GLY A 307 -15.04 -6.49 -4.63
N ASP A 308 -13.80 -6.74 -5.04
CA ASP A 308 -12.74 -7.19 -4.13
C ASP A 308 -12.19 -5.99 -3.34
N ARG A 309 -12.49 -5.94 -2.04
CA ARG A 309 -12.10 -4.83 -1.16
C ARG A 309 -11.16 -5.25 -0.05
N GLU A 310 -10.55 -6.43 -0.21
CA GLU A 310 -9.55 -6.95 0.70
C GLU A 310 -8.18 -6.32 0.39
N PHE A 311 -8.01 -5.04 0.78
CA PHE A 311 -6.76 -4.31 0.57
C PHE A 311 -5.72 -4.55 1.66
N TYR A 312 -6.17 -4.97 2.84
CA TYR A 312 -5.37 -5.27 4.01
C TYR A 312 -6.11 -6.29 4.90
N ARG A 313 -5.37 -6.99 5.74
CA ARG A 313 -5.87 -7.90 6.79
C ARG A 313 -5.54 -7.35 8.17
N ASP A 314 -5.77 -8.12 9.23
CA ASP A 314 -5.55 -7.78 10.64
C ASP A 314 -4.07 -7.75 11.04
N TRP A 315 -3.27 -6.99 10.30
CA TRP A 315 -1.83 -6.84 10.54
C TRP A 315 -1.50 -6.21 11.91
N TRP A 316 -2.44 -5.53 12.57
CA TRP A 316 -2.23 -5.02 13.94
C TRP A 316 -2.16 -6.15 14.98
N ASN A 317 -2.72 -7.33 14.68
CA ASN A 317 -2.64 -8.54 15.51
C ASN A 317 -1.46 -9.45 15.12
N SER A 318 -0.51 -8.96 14.31
CA SER A 318 0.62 -9.77 13.86
C SER A 318 1.50 -10.22 15.02
N GLU A 319 1.65 -11.53 15.24
CA GLU A 319 2.60 -12.07 16.22
C GLU A 319 4.04 -12.17 15.67
N SER A 320 4.21 -12.04 14.36
CA SER A 320 5.52 -12.05 13.70
C SER A 320 5.63 -11.01 12.61
N VAL A 321 6.84 -10.52 12.38
CA VAL A 321 7.15 -9.56 11.29
C VAL A 321 6.81 -10.16 9.92
N GLY A 322 6.99 -11.48 9.76
CA GLY A 322 6.62 -12.18 8.54
C GLY A 322 5.12 -12.15 8.25
N TYR A 323 4.28 -12.30 9.28
CA TYR A 323 2.83 -12.17 9.14
C TYR A 323 2.45 -10.71 8.83
N PHE A 324 3.04 -9.72 9.48
CA PHE A 324 2.80 -8.30 9.17
C PHE A 324 3.00 -7.98 7.67
N TRP A 325 4.15 -8.37 7.11
CA TRP A 325 4.49 -8.06 5.71
C TRP A 325 3.56 -8.70 4.68
N GLN A 326 2.86 -9.76 5.05
CA GLN A 326 1.89 -10.43 4.18
C GLN A 326 0.49 -9.81 4.24
N ASN A 327 0.20 -9.06 5.32
CA ASN A 327 -1.16 -8.67 5.66
C ASN A 327 -1.41 -7.15 5.60
N TRP A 328 -0.38 -6.31 5.62
CA TRP A 328 -0.56 -4.84 5.59
C TRP A 328 -1.03 -4.31 4.23
N ASN A 329 -0.45 -4.80 3.13
CA ASN A 329 -0.75 -4.36 1.76
C ASN A 329 -0.96 -5.57 0.86
N ILE A 330 -2.20 -6.05 0.85
CA ILE A 330 -2.62 -7.25 0.14
C ILE A 330 -2.44 -7.15 -1.38
N PRO A 331 -2.74 -6.02 -2.06
CA PRO A 331 -2.48 -5.90 -3.50
C PRO A 331 -1.03 -6.18 -3.88
N VAL A 332 -0.07 -5.59 -3.16
CA VAL A 332 1.37 -5.82 -3.41
C VAL A 332 1.75 -7.25 -3.02
N HIS A 333 1.27 -7.75 -1.89
CA HIS A 333 1.54 -9.12 -1.47
C HIS A 333 1.04 -10.16 -2.49
N LYS A 334 -0.22 -10.06 -2.94
CA LYS A 334 -0.82 -10.93 -3.97
C LYS A 334 -0.02 -10.85 -5.27
N TRP A 335 0.43 -9.66 -5.67
CA TRP A 335 1.26 -9.46 -6.86
C TRP A 335 2.62 -10.15 -6.73
N CYS A 336 3.34 -9.89 -5.63
CA CYS A 336 4.64 -10.52 -5.35
C CYS A 336 4.49 -12.04 -5.33
N LEU A 337 3.43 -12.58 -4.73
CA LEU A 337 3.19 -14.01 -4.67
C LEU A 337 2.95 -14.62 -6.06
N ARG A 338 2.10 -13.99 -6.89
CA ARG A 338 1.65 -14.50 -8.18
C ARG A 338 2.65 -14.31 -9.32
N HIS A 339 3.30 -13.15 -9.39
CA HIS A 339 4.12 -12.75 -10.54
C HIS A 339 5.63 -12.83 -10.28
N PHE A 340 6.05 -12.93 -9.01
CA PHE A 340 7.46 -12.96 -8.65
C PHE A 340 7.83 -14.28 -7.97
N TYR A 341 7.23 -14.57 -6.82
CA TYR A 341 7.58 -15.69 -5.95
C TYR A 341 7.24 -17.06 -6.57
N LYS A 342 5.97 -17.29 -6.96
CA LYS A 342 5.55 -18.56 -7.57
C LYS A 342 6.32 -18.89 -8.87
N PRO A 343 6.52 -17.95 -9.81
CA PRO A 343 7.33 -18.21 -11.00
C PRO A 343 8.80 -18.56 -10.69
N LEU A 344 9.42 -17.91 -9.70
CA LEU A 344 10.79 -18.27 -9.28
C LEU A 344 10.86 -19.69 -8.73
N LEU A 345 9.88 -20.11 -7.92
CA LEU A 345 9.80 -21.49 -7.42
C LEU A 345 9.57 -22.50 -8.53
N GLN A 346 8.68 -22.19 -9.48
CA GLN A 346 8.42 -23.06 -10.64
C GLN A 346 9.64 -23.24 -11.54
N ARG A 347 10.58 -22.29 -11.54
CA ARG A 347 11.88 -22.39 -12.22
C ARG A 347 12.92 -23.20 -11.44
N GLY A 348 12.58 -23.74 -10.26
CA GLY A 348 13.47 -24.56 -9.44
C GLY A 348 14.29 -23.80 -8.39
N ASN A 349 14.04 -22.51 -8.17
CA ASN A 349 14.74 -21.76 -7.11
C ASN A 349 14.28 -22.18 -5.71
N SER A 350 15.17 -22.08 -4.72
CA SER A 350 14.82 -22.36 -3.33
C SER A 350 13.87 -21.31 -2.75
N LYS A 351 13.07 -21.72 -1.74
CA LYS A 351 12.17 -20.81 -1.02
C LYS A 351 12.91 -19.60 -0.42
N TRP A 352 14.14 -19.80 0.03
CA TRP A 352 14.94 -18.74 0.63
C TRP A 352 15.36 -17.71 -0.42
N VAL A 353 15.88 -18.14 -1.57
CA VAL A 353 16.23 -17.24 -2.69
C VAL A 353 15.00 -16.47 -3.17
N ALA A 354 13.85 -17.12 -3.31
CA ALA A 354 12.62 -16.46 -3.74
C ALA A 354 12.14 -15.40 -2.72
N ARG A 355 12.23 -15.67 -1.41
CA ARG A 355 11.90 -14.69 -0.34
C ARG A 355 12.86 -13.51 -0.36
N THR A 356 14.18 -13.77 -0.37
CA THR A 356 15.20 -12.72 -0.42
C THR A 356 15.05 -11.86 -1.67
N GLY A 357 14.76 -12.47 -2.83
CA GLY A 357 14.49 -11.74 -4.08
C GLY A 357 13.29 -10.79 -3.98
N VAL A 358 12.19 -11.21 -3.33
CA VAL A 358 11.04 -10.33 -3.09
C VAL A 358 11.39 -9.16 -2.15
N PHE A 359 12.15 -9.42 -1.08
CA PHE A 359 12.61 -8.36 -0.17
C PHE A 359 13.57 -7.38 -0.86
N LEU A 360 14.50 -7.86 -1.69
CA LEU A 360 15.40 -7.02 -2.48
C LEU A 360 14.64 -6.14 -3.47
N ALA A 361 13.64 -6.71 -4.19
CA ALA A 361 12.79 -5.94 -5.09
C ALA A 361 11.98 -4.88 -4.32
N SER A 362 11.44 -5.23 -3.14
CA SER A 362 10.76 -4.27 -2.26
C SER A 362 11.70 -3.15 -1.80
N ALA A 363 12.90 -3.49 -1.32
CA ALA A 363 13.91 -2.53 -0.87
C ALA A 363 14.34 -1.58 -2.00
N PHE A 364 14.52 -2.10 -3.22
CA PHE A 364 14.76 -1.28 -4.41
C PHE A 364 13.64 -0.26 -4.64
N PHE A 365 12.37 -0.67 -4.62
CA PHE A 365 11.26 0.27 -4.83
C PHE A 365 11.13 1.29 -3.72
N HIS A 366 11.38 0.92 -2.46
CA HIS A 366 11.35 1.86 -1.35
C HIS A 366 12.46 2.91 -1.48
N GLU A 367 13.68 2.48 -1.81
CA GLU A 367 14.78 3.41 -2.06
C GLU A 367 14.49 4.28 -3.29
N TYR A 368 13.97 3.70 -4.38
CA TYR A 368 13.62 4.41 -5.61
C TYR A 368 12.60 5.53 -5.37
N VAL A 369 11.52 5.28 -4.63
CA VAL A 369 10.49 6.30 -4.37
C VAL A 369 10.90 7.33 -3.32
N LEU A 370 11.92 7.05 -2.50
CA LEU A 370 12.38 7.99 -1.46
C LEU A 370 13.61 8.80 -1.89
N SER A 371 14.64 8.14 -2.42
CA SER A 371 15.92 8.75 -2.77
C SER A 371 15.79 9.71 -3.96
N ILE A 372 15.02 9.35 -4.99
CA ILE A 372 14.95 10.12 -6.24
C ILE A 372 14.23 11.46 -6.05
N PRO A 373 13.02 11.54 -5.45
CA PRO A 373 12.37 12.83 -5.22
C PRO A 373 13.18 13.79 -4.37
N LEU A 374 13.90 13.26 -3.37
CA LEU A 374 14.70 14.04 -2.44
C LEU A 374 16.12 14.30 -2.98
N ARG A 375 16.53 13.60 -4.05
CA ARG A 375 17.88 13.61 -4.62
C ARG A 375 18.97 13.20 -3.63
N MET A 376 18.64 12.26 -2.74
CA MET A 376 19.54 11.79 -1.68
C MET A 376 19.72 10.27 -1.79
N PHE A 377 20.93 9.81 -2.11
CA PHE A 377 21.21 8.38 -2.33
C PHE A 377 22.00 7.77 -1.17
N ARG A 378 21.42 7.80 0.04
CA ARG A 378 22.08 7.31 1.26
C ARG A 378 21.87 5.83 1.57
N LEU A 379 20.97 5.15 0.84
CA LEU A 379 20.63 3.73 1.01
C LEU A 379 20.12 3.35 2.42
N TRP A 380 19.60 4.30 3.19
CA TRP A 380 19.06 4.04 4.53
C TRP A 380 17.76 3.25 4.48
N ALA A 381 16.87 3.55 3.53
CA ALA A 381 15.60 2.83 3.42
C ALA A 381 15.83 1.40 2.91
N PHE A 382 16.75 1.23 1.95
CA PHE A 382 17.22 -0.08 1.51
C PHE A 382 17.78 -0.91 2.68
N THR A 383 18.72 -0.32 3.44
CA THR A 383 19.36 -1.00 4.58
C THR A 383 18.34 -1.36 5.66
N ALA A 384 17.43 -0.44 6.00
CA ALA A 384 16.38 -0.70 6.98
C ALA A 384 15.45 -1.85 6.56
N MET A 385 15.08 -1.93 5.29
CA MET A 385 14.28 -3.04 4.77
C MET A 385 15.03 -4.38 4.82
N MET A 386 16.31 -4.39 4.42
CA MET A 386 17.12 -5.60 4.44
C MET A 386 17.43 -6.07 5.86
N ALA A 387 17.61 -5.15 6.82
CA ALA A 387 17.84 -5.45 8.22
C ALA A 387 16.63 -6.12 8.91
N GLN A 388 15.41 -5.97 8.36
CA GLN A 388 14.24 -6.65 8.92
C GLN A 388 14.25 -8.17 8.70
N VAL A 389 14.91 -8.67 7.66
CA VAL A 389 15.00 -10.10 7.39
C VAL A 389 15.75 -10.84 8.51
N PRO A 390 16.99 -10.45 8.89
CA PRO A 390 17.68 -11.06 10.03
C PRO A 390 16.96 -10.74 11.35
N LEU A 391 16.40 -9.54 11.52
CA LEU A 391 15.63 -9.21 12.72
C LEU A 391 14.44 -10.16 12.91
N ALA A 392 13.67 -10.45 11.86
CA ALA A 392 12.54 -11.36 11.92
C ALA A 392 12.98 -12.80 12.22
N TRP A 393 14.14 -13.22 11.73
CA TRP A 393 14.70 -14.54 12.01
C TRP A 393 15.21 -14.68 13.45
N ILE A 394 15.82 -13.63 14.00
CA ILE A 394 16.31 -13.60 15.38
C ILE A 394 15.14 -13.50 16.37
N VAL A 395 14.22 -12.55 16.16
CA VAL A 395 13.12 -12.24 17.10
C VAL A 395 12.03 -13.30 17.08
N GLY A 396 11.77 -13.92 15.92
CA GLY A 396 10.67 -14.86 15.72
C GLY A 396 10.66 -16.07 16.67
N PRO A 397 11.81 -16.72 16.96
CA PRO A 397 11.87 -17.81 17.92
C PRO A 397 11.66 -17.39 19.38
N PHE A 398 12.05 -16.17 19.78
CA PHE A 398 12.06 -15.75 21.19
C PHE A 398 10.72 -15.16 21.68
N PHE A 399 9.98 -14.50 20.80
CA PHE A 399 8.74 -13.81 21.17
C PHE A 399 7.54 -14.45 20.48
N GLN A 400 6.60 -14.96 21.27
CA GLN A 400 5.38 -15.64 20.79
C GLN A 400 4.14 -14.97 21.39
N GLY A 401 2.99 -15.10 20.72
CA GLY A 401 1.72 -14.53 21.18
C GLY A 401 1.78 -13.00 21.35
N ASN A 402 1.25 -12.51 22.47
CA ASN A 402 1.18 -11.08 22.78
C ASN A 402 2.55 -10.38 22.83
N TYR A 403 3.61 -11.08 23.25
CA TYR A 403 4.96 -10.51 23.26
C TYR A 403 5.56 -10.44 21.86
N GLY A 404 5.23 -11.39 20.98
CA GLY A 404 5.55 -11.31 19.55
C GLY A 404 4.88 -10.10 18.90
N ASN A 405 3.61 -9.86 19.23
CA ASN A 405 2.89 -8.66 18.78
C ASN A 405 3.56 -7.36 19.26
N ALA A 406 3.94 -7.27 20.53
CA ALA A 406 4.68 -6.12 21.06
C ALA A 406 6.01 -5.88 20.32
N ALA A 407 6.74 -6.95 19.98
CA ALA A 407 7.98 -6.87 19.21
C ALA A 407 7.75 -6.36 17.78
N VAL A 408 6.65 -6.77 17.14
CA VAL A 408 6.24 -6.23 15.83
C VAL A 408 5.95 -4.73 15.94
N TRP A 409 5.17 -4.30 16.92
CA TRP A 409 4.88 -2.87 17.14
C TRP A 409 6.14 -2.04 17.36
N LEU A 410 7.08 -2.52 18.18
CA LEU A 410 8.35 -1.85 18.40
C LEU A 410 9.16 -1.71 17.10
N THR A 411 9.16 -2.76 16.26
CA THR A 411 9.80 -2.74 14.94
C THR A 411 9.13 -1.73 13.99
N LEU A 412 7.81 -1.55 14.07
CA LEU A 412 7.09 -0.55 13.26
C LEU A 412 7.30 0.89 13.73
N ILE A 413 7.60 1.10 15.01
CA ILE A 413 7.88 2.42 15.56
C ILE A 413 9.32 2.84 15.24
N ILE A 414 10.30 1.95 15.46
CA ILE A 414 11.74 2.27 15.40
C ILE A 414 12.38 1.87 14.06
N GLY A 415 11.75 0.97 13.30
CA GLY A 415 12.34 0.39 12.09
C GLY A 415 12.23 1.26 10.84
N GLN A 416 11.57 0.72 9.81
CA GLN A 416 11.57 1.34 8.47
C GLN A 416 11.01 2.77 8.43
N PRO A 417 9.93 3.11 9.15
CA PRO A 417 9.44 4.49 9.21
C PRO A 417 10.47 5.51 9.72
N MET A 418 11.40 5.11 10.59
CA MET A 418 12.46 6.00 11.05
C MET A 418 13.50 6.26 9.96
N ALA A 419 13.79 5.27 9.12
CA ALA A 419 14.67 5.48 7.96
C ALA A 419 14.10 6.53 7.01
N VAL A 420 12.79 6.50 6.76
CA VAL A 420 12.09 7.53 5.97
C VAL A 420 12.18 8.90 6.63
N LEU A 421 11.96 8.97 7.94
CA LEU A 421 12.08 10.21 8.70
C LEU A 421 13.49 10.82 8.57
N MET A 422 14.55 10.02 8.61
CA MET A 422 15.92 10.53 8.46
C MET A 422 16.13 11.21 7.09
N TYR A 423 15.56 10.68 6.01
CA TYR A 423 15.61 11.35 4.70
C TYR A 423 14.89 12.71 4.72
N VAL A 424 13.68 12.74 5.28
CA VAL A 424 12.86 13.97 5.33
C VAL A 424 13.51 15.02 6.23
N HIS A 425 14.06 14.60 7.37
CA HIS A 425 14.82 15.44 8.28
C HIS A 425 16.00 16.08 7.54
N ASP A 426 16.83 15.29 6.89
CA ASP A 426 18.02 15.81 6.20
C ASP A 426 17.67 16.68 4.99
N TYR A 427 16.60 16.34 4.27
CA TYR A 427 16.08 17.21 3.22
C TYR A 427 15.65 18.57 3.80
N TYR A 428 14.93 18.57 4.92
CA TYR A 428 14.50 19.81 5.57
C TYR A 428 15.70 20.63 6.06
N VAL A 429 16.69 19.98 6.66
CA VAL A 429 17.95 20.60 7.11
C VAL A 429 18.65 21.31 5.94
N LEU A 430 18.88 20.60 4.84
CA LEU A 430 19.67 21.12 3.72
C LEU A 430 18.99 22.27 2.96
N ASN A 431 17.66 22.38 3.02
CA ASN A 431 16.91 23.36 2.21
C ASN A 431 16.34 24.55 3.01
N TYR A 432 16.17 24.41 4.33
CA TYR A 432 15.55 25.45 5.18
C TYR A 432 16.49 26.01 6.24
N GLU A 433 17.75 25.57 6.28
CA GLU A 433 18.77 26.19 7.09
C GLU A 433 19.25 27.50 6.42
N PRO A 434 19.15 28.67 7.07
CA PRO A 434 19.83 29.86 6.61
C PRO A 434 21.34 29.60 6.72
N SER A 435 22.04 29.67 5.59
CA SER A 435 23.50 29.65 5.50
C SER A 435 24.13 30.72 6.38
#